data_AF-A0A9D9W1F8-F1
#
_entry.id   AF-A0A9D9W1F8-F1
#
_cell.length_a   1.000
_cell.length_b   1.000
_cell.length_c   1.000
_cell.angle_alpha   90.00
_cell.angle_beta   90.00
_cell.angle_gamma   90.00
#
_symmetry.space_group_name_H-M   'P 1'
#
loop_
_entity.id
_entity.type
_entity.pdbx_description
1 polymer ?
#
loop_
_entity_poly.entity_id
_entity_poly.type
_entity_poly.pdbx_seq_one_letter_code
_entity_poly.pdbx_strand_id
1 'polypeptide(L)'
;MIFKKDQLSFGLILGAVAPLIGLLIFKQYKFGVFSFNEFFKFLVIEPGFRTLSAALSLSLLANALLFTLYINAHKDRTAKGIFIFTLLYGLIILLIKTFY
;
A
#
# COMPACT_ATOMS: atom_id res chain seq x y z
N MET A 1 1.48 -13.44 -18.65
CA MET A 1 0.07 -13.00 -18.55
C MET A 1 -0.33 -12.95 -17.06
N ILE A 2 0.13 -11.90 -16.35
CA ILE A 2 -0.04 -11.71 -14.90
C ILE A 2 -1.52 -11.74 -14.49
N PHE A 3 -2.40 -11.25 -15.36
CA PHE A 3 -3.86 -11.21 -15.16
C PHE A 3 -4.59 -12.56 -15.33
N LYS A 4 -3.91 -13.65 -15.71
CA LYS A 4 -4.57 -14.98 -15.83
C LYS A 4 -4.57 -15.79 -14.54
N LYS A 5 -3.65 -15.51 -13.60
CA LYS A 5 -3.52 -16.30 -12.36
C LYS A 5 -4.64 -15.95 -11.38
N ASP A 6 -5.41 -16.96 -10.98
CA ASP A 6 -6.40 -16.87 -9.92
C ASP A 6 -5.98 -17.73 -8.72
N GLN A 7 -5.08 -17.18 -7.90
CA GLN A 7 -4.51 -17.87 -6.75
C GLN A 7 -4.44 -16.91 -5.57
N LEU A 8 -4.86 -17.38 -4.41
CA LEU A 8 -4.89 -16.56 -3.19
C LEU A 8 -3.47 -16.08 -2.81
N SER A 9 -2.47 -16.98 -2.87
CA SER A 9 -1.07 -16.62 -2.59
C SER A 9 -0.54 -15.55 -3.54
N PHE A 10 -0.96 -15.58 -4.80
CA PHE A 10 -0.61 -14.55 -5.77
C PHE A 10 -1.23 -13.19 -5.41
N GLY A 11 -2.50 -13.20 -4.99
CA GLY A 11 -3.18 -12.02 -4.46
C GLY A 11 -2.51 -11.44 -3.22
N LEU A 12 -2.05 -12.29 -2.29
CA LEU A 12 -1.32 -11.85 -1.10
C LEU A 12 0.01 -11.17 -1.46
N ILE A 13 0.78 -11.75 -2.38
CA ILE A 13 2.03 -11.16 -2.85
C ILE A 13 1.76 -9.81 -3.53
N LEU A 14 0.75 -9.73 -4.40
CA LEU A 14 0.37 -8.47 -5.04
C LEU A 14 -0.08 -7.42 -4.02
N GLY A 15 -0.89 -7.82 -3.04
CA GLY A 15 -1.35 -6.96 -1.96
C GLY A 15 -0.21 -6.41 -1.10
N ALA A 16 0.91 -7.13 -0.99
CA ALA A 16 2.13 -6.66 -0.32
C ALA A 16 2.99 -5.75 -1.19
N VAL A 17 3.09 -6.05 -2.48
CA VAL A 17 3.97 -5.32 -3.42
C VAL A 17 3.36 -3.99 -3.87
N ALA A 18 2.05 -3.91 -4.12
CA ALA A 18 1.41 -2.67 -4.54
C ALA A 18 1.59 -1.48 -3.57
N PRO A 19 1.44 -1.63 -2.24
CA PRO A 19 1.62 -0.51 -1.32
C PRO A 19 3.08 -0.07 -1.27
N LEU A 20 4.05 -0.98 -1.43
CA LEU A 20 5.47 -0.62 -1.59
C LEU A 20 5.67 0.26 -2.83
N ILE A 21 5.06 -0.11 -3.96
CA ILE A 21 5.13 0.70 -5.19
C ILE A 21 4.48 2.07 -4.97
N GLY A 22 3.31 2.13 -4.32
CA GLY A 22 2.65 3.40 -3.99
C GLY A 22 3.53 4.33 -3.15
N LEU A 23 4.23 3.77 -2.15
CA LEU A 23 5.17 4.51 -1.31
C LEU A 23 6.40 4.98 -2.10
N LEU A 24 6.95 4.14 -2.99
CA LEU A 24 8.07 4.52 -3.85
C LEU A 24 7.71 5.68 -4.79
N ILE A 25 6.51 5.62 -5.41
CA ILE A 25 6.00 6.70 -6.26
C ILE A 25 5.85 7.99 -5.44
N PHE A 26 5.28 7.91 -4.23
CA PHE A 26 5.15 9.06 -3.34
C PHE A 26 6.51 9.69 -2.98
N LYS A 27 7.49 8.85 -2.61
CA LYS A 27 8.85 9.30 -2.31
C LYS A 27 9.45 10.00 -3.50
N GLN A 28 9.39 9.40 -4.69
CA GLN A 28 10.02 9.96 -5.88
C GLN A 28 9.42 11.31 -6.26
N TYR A 29 8.10 11.46 -6.16
CA TYR A 29 7.40 12.67 -6.58
C TYR A 29 7.54 13.83 -5.57
N LYS A 30 7.46 13.54 -4.27
CA LYS A 30 7.42 14.58 -3.23
C LYS A 30 8.74 14.76 -2.47
N PHE A 31 9.56 13.72 -2.39
CA PHE A 31 10.82 13.66 -1.63
C PHE A 31 11.99 13.19 -2.49
N GLY A 32 11.98 13.50 -3.79
CA GLY A 32 13.01 13.07 -4.75
C GLY A 32 14.43 13.44 -4.32
N VAL A 33 14.60 14.61 -3.69
CA VAL A 33 15.87 15.15 -3.20
C VAL A 33 16.39 14.40 -1.97
N PHE A 34 15.51 13.83 -1.14
CA PHE A 34 15.89 13.12 0.07
C PHE A 34 16.39 11.71 -0.26
N SER A 35 17.43 11.26 0.44
CA SER A 35 17.80 9.84 0.48
C SER A 35 16.71 9.01 1.17
N PHE A 36 16.71 7.69 0.96
CA PHE A 36 15.75 6.81 1.63
C PHE A 36 15.83 6.92 3.15
N ASN A 37 17.04 7.02 3.72
CA ASN A 37 17.23 7.16 5.16
C ASN A 37 16.65 8.47 5.69
N GLU A 38 16.85 9.58 4.98
CA GLU A 38 16.29 10.88 5.38
C GLU A 38 14.78 10.89 5.25
N PHE A 39 14.24 10.28 4.19
CA PHE A 39 12.80 10.14 4.01
C PHE A 39 12.15 9.37 5.16
N PHE A 40 12.67 8.21 5.54
CA PHE A 40 12.12 7.44 6.66
C PHE A 40 12.28 8.18 8.00
N LYS A 41 13.40 8.86 8.23
CA LYS A 41 13.57 9.72 9.41
C LYS A 41 12.53 10.85 9.43
N PHE A 42 12.32 11.52 8.31
CA PHE A 42 11.34 12.59 8.18
C PHE A 42 9.92 12.11 8.49
N LEU A 43 9.53 10.93 7.98
CA LEU A 43 8.21 10.34 8.23
C LEU A 43 7.91 10.10 9.71
N VAL A 44 8.93 9.83 10.52
CA VAL A 44 8.80 9.51 11.96
C VAL A 44 8.96 10.75 12.83
N ILE A 45 9.81 11.70 12.42
CA ILE A 45 10.10 12.91 13.18
C ILE A 45 9.03 13.99 12.96
N GLU A 46 8.31 13.97 11.83
CA GLU A 46 7.29 14.96 11.54
C GLU A 46 6.16 14.94 12.59
N PRO A 47 5.90 16.05 13.29
CA PRO A 47 4.86 16.11 14.30
C PRO A 47 3.48 15.86 13.68
N GLY A 48 2.76 14.88 14.24
CA GLY A 48 1.43 14.48 13.79
C GLY A 48 1.39 13.57 12.56
N PHE A 49 2.53 13.00 12.14
CA PHE A 49 2.63 11.93 11.13
C PHE A 49 1.82 12.18 9.85
N ARG A 50 1.70 13.44 9.41
CA ARG A 50 0.83 13.83 8.30
C ARG A 50 1.32 13.24 6.98
N THR A 51 2.61 13.33 6.72
CA THR A 51 3.24 12.77 5.51
C THR A 51 3.19 11.26 5.53
N LEU A 52 3.41 10.63 6.68
CA LEU A 52 3.27 9.18 6.85
C LEU A 52 1.84 8.71 6.54
N SER A 53 0.85 9.39 7.11
CA SER A 53 -0.57 9.12 6.83
C SER A 53 -0.90 9.28 5.35
N ALA A 54 -0.39 10.32 4.69
CA ALA A 54 -0.60 10.54 3.25
C ALA A 54 0.05 9.44 2.39
N ALA A 55 1.30 9.06 2.71
CA ALA A 55 2.02 8.00 2.01
C ALA A 55 1.31 6.64 2.14
N LEU A 56 0.85 6.33 3.35
CA LEU A 56 0.10 5.10 3.64
C LEU A 56 -1.27 5.10 2.96
N SER A 57 -1.95 6.25 2.89
CA SER A 57 -3.23 6.38 2.17
C SER A 57 -3.06 6.16 0.67
N LEU A 58 -2.00 6.71 0.06
CA LEU A 58 -1.69 6.48 -1.35
C LEU A 58 -1.35 5.00 -1.62
N SER A 59 -0.65 4.37 -0.69
CA SER A 59 -0.30 2.95 -0.75
C SER A 59 -1.54 2.05 -0.71
N LEU A 60 -2.51 2.37 0.16
CA LEU A 60 -3.82 1.69 0.17
C LEU A 60 -4.60 1.91 -1.13
N LEU A 61 -4.54 3.12 -1.70
CA LEU A 61 -5.20 3.43 -2.97
C LEU A 61 -4.63 2.60 -4.14
N ALA A 62 -3.30 2.39 -4.18
CA ALA A 62 -2.68 1.50 -5.15
C ALA A 62 -3.19 0.04 -5.03
N ASN A 63 -3.40 -0.43 -3.80
CA ASN A 63 -4.00 -1.74 -3.53
C ASN A 63 -5.47 -1.81 -3.95
N ALA A 64 -6.25 -0.76 -3.68
CA ALA A 64 -7.65 -0.67 -4.10
C ALA A 64 -7.78 -0.71 -5.62
N LEU A 65 -6.86 -0.06 -6.35
CA LEU A 65 -6.80 -0.13 -7.80
C LEU A 65 -6.56 -1.57 -8.28
N LEU A 66 -5.55 -2.27 -7.74
CA LEU A 66 -5.30 -3.67 -8.10
C LEU A 66 -6.48 -4.57 -7.74
N PHE A 67 -7.05 -4.42 -6.55
CA PHE A 67 -8.25 -5.15 -6.14
C PHE A 67 -9.38 -4.98 -7.17
N THR A 68 -9.65 -3.74 -7.58
CA THR A 68 -10.70 -3.41 -8.56
C THR A 68 -10.43 -4.04 -9.94
N LEU A 69 -9.18 -4.04 -10.39
CA LEU A 69 -8.81 -4.69 -11.66
C LEU A 69 -9.03 -6.20 -11.61
N TYR A 70 -8.64 -6.87 -10.52
CA TYR A 70 -8.76 -8.33 -10.41
C TYR A 70 -10.19 -8.80 -10.14
N ILE A 71 -10.99 -8.05 -9.37
CA ILE A 71 -12.39 -8.41 -9.13
C ILE A 71 -13.22 -8.25 -10.42
N ASN A 72 -13.00 -7.18 -11.20
CA ASN A 72 -13.66 -6.97 -12.49
C ASN A 72 -13.22 -8.01 -13.55
N ALA A 73 -12.02 -8.58 -13.40
CA ALA A 73 -11.54 -9.67 -14.26
C ALA A 73 -12.03 -11.06 -13.81
N HIS A 74 -12.97 -11.14 -12.85
CA HIS A 74 -13.48 -12.38 -12.27
C HIS A 74 -12.36 -13.29 -11.71
N LYS A 75 -11.36 -12.68 -11.05
CA LYS A 75 -10.25 -13.37 -10.38
C LYS A 75 -10.40 -13.28 -8.87
N ASP A 76 -11.48 -13.86 -8.37
CA ASP A 76 -11.94 -13.68 -7.00
C ASP A 76 -10.93 -14.18 -5.95
N ARG A 77 -10.14 -15.22 -6.23
CA ARG A 77 -9.14 -15.72 -5.27
C ARG A 77 -7.99 -14.74 -5.14
N THR A 78 -7.51 -14.21 -6.27
CA THR A 78 -6.47 -13.16 -6.27
C THR A 78 -6.99 -11.88 -5.62
N ALA A 79 -8.21 -11.44 -5.96
CA ALA A 79 -8.84 -10.26 -5.37
C ALA A 79 -8.99 -10.40 -3.84
N LYS A 80 -9.42 -11.56 -3.33
CA LYS A 80 -9.46 -11.86 -1.89
C LYS A 80 -8.09 -11.72 -1.22
N GLY A 81 -7.02 -12.22 -1.85
CA GLY A 81 -5.66 -12.09 -1.32
C GLY A 81 -5.23 -10.62 -1.18
N ILE A 82 -5.48 -9.80 -2.21
CA ILE A 82 -5.18 -8.36 -2.19
C ILE A 82 -5.99 -7.67 -1.08
N PHE A 83 -7.28 -8.01 -0.96
CA PHE A 83 -8.18 -7.42 0.03
C PHE A 83 -7.78 -7.74 1.47
N ILE A 84 -7.43 -9.01 1.76
CA ILE A 84 -6.95 -9.43 3.10
C ILE A 84 -5.75 -8.58 3.53
N PHE A 85 -4.79 -8.39 2.63
CA PHE A 85 -3.60 -7.62 2.93
C PHE A 85 -3.91 -6.12 3.12
N THR A 86 -4.84 -5.59 2.32
CA THR A 86 -5.32 -4.20 2.43
C THR A 86 -6.01 -3.96 3.76
N LEU A 87 -6.84 -4.88 4.24
CA LEU A 87 -7.45 -4.79 5.56
C LEU A 87 -6.40 -4.80 6.67
N LEU A 88 -5.41 -5.68 6.59
CA LEU A 88 -4.32 -5.79 7.56
C LEU A 88 -3.53 -4.47 7.66
N TYR A 89 -3.14 -3.91 6.51
CA TYR A 89 -2.46 -2.61 6.45
C TYR A 89 -3.34 -1.46 6.96
N GLY A 90 -4.61 -1.42 6.53
CA GLY A 90 -5.56 -0.41 6.97
C GLY A 90 -5.75 -0.41 8.48
N LEU A 91 -5.82 -1.60 9.08
CA LEU A 91 -5.92 -1.77 10.54
C LEU A 91 -4.66 -1.23 11.24
N ILE A 92 -3.46 -1.55 10.74
CA ILE A 92 -2.19 -1.04 11.29
C ILE A 92 -2.15 0.50 11.24
N ILE A 93 -2.53 1.10 10.10
CA ILE A 93 -2.56 2.56 9.93
C ILE A 93 -3.53 3.20 10.93
N LEU A 94 -4.70 2.60 11.09
CA LEU A 94 -5.73 3.10 12.00
C LEU A 94 -5.25 3.02 13.46
N LEU A 95 -4.60 1.92 13.86
CA LEU A 95 -4.01 1.77 15.18
C LEU A 95 -2.93 2.82 15.44
N ILE A 96 -2.00 3.03 14.49
CA ILE A 96 -0.95 4.06 14.62
C ILE A 96 -1.61 5.42 14.83
N LYS A 97 -2.54 5.83 13.96
CA LYS A 97 -3.19 7.14 14.03
C LYS A 97 -4.07 7.35 15.27
N THR A 98 -4.61 6.28 15.84
CA THR A 98 -5.51 6.37 17.00
C THR A 98 -4.72 6.48 18.31
N PHE A 99 -3.58 5.81 18.41
CA PHE A 99 -2.82 5.70 19.66
C PHE A 99 -1.51 6.51 19.68
N TYR A 100 -1.03 7.00 18.53
CA TYR A 100 0.19 7.82 18.37
C TYR A 100 -0.08 9.04 17.49
#